data_AF-A0A562TQX9-F1
#
_entry.id   AF-A0A562TQX9-F1
#
_cell.length_a   1.000
_cell.length_b   1.000
_cell.length_c   1.000
_cell.angle_alpha   90.00
_cell.angle_beta   90.00
_cell.angle_gamma   90.00
#
_symmetry.space_group_name_H-M   'P 1'
#
loop_
_entity.id
_entity.type
_entity.pdbx_description
1 polymer ?
#
loop_
_entity_poly.entity_id
_entity_poly.type
_entity_poly.pdbx_seq_one_letter_code
_entity_poly.pdbx_strand_id
1 'polypeptide(L)'
;MRLSYALNKSGAPIPYERGKTFKGADNLNYFIRVKDMASYMDATYGQPNINGMSPSDFSGYTGIIQFNVSGWSDATGHFTLWNGSSPVYGNYFNVSQEEPGVTLTGVHLWIFK
;
A
#
# COMPACT_ATOMS: atom_id res chain seq x y z
N MET A 1 8.32 0.71 -3.22
CA MET A 1 8.78 0.96 -4.62
C MET A 1 7.74 0.69 -5.69
N ARG A 2 7.13 -0.50 -5.81
CA ARG A 2 6.17 -0.80 -6.90
C ARG A 2 5.00 0.19 -6.96
N LEU A 3 4.41 0.53 -5.82
CA LEU A 3 3.36 1.55 -5.77
C LEU A 3 3.85 2.94 -6.21
N SER A 4 5.07 3.33 -5.80
CA SER A 4 5.67 4.59 -6.28
C SER A 4 5.79 4.63 -7.80
N TYR A 5 6.20 3.52 -8.42
CA TYR A 5 6.24 3.41 -9.87
C TYR A 5 4.86 3.56 -10.50
N ALA A 6 3.84 2.89 -9.96
CA ALA A 6 2.48 2.98 -10.46
C ALA A 6 1.95 4.43 -10.44
N LEU A 7 2.09 5.13 -9.30
CA LEU A 7 1.69 6.53 -9.14
C LEU A 7 2.44 7.45 -10.11
N ASN A 8 3.77 7.29 -10.20
CA ASN A 8 4.60 8.06 -11.10
C ASN A 8 4.18 7.89 -12.58
N LYS A 9 3.80 6.69 -12.99
CA LYS A 9 3.37 6.40 -14.38
C LYS A 9 1.88 6.73 -14.62
N SER A 10 1.07 6.89 -13.58
CA SER A 10 -0.34 7.27 -13.70
C SER A 10 -0.56 8.79 -13.78
N GLY A 11 0.49 9.59 -13.91
CA GLY A 11 0.40 11.05 -13.92
C GLY A 11 0.32 11.70 -12.54
N ALA A 12 0.56 10.93 -11.47
CA ALA A 12 0.63 11.42 -10.09
C ALA A 12 2.09 11.32 -9.57
N PRO A 13 3.00 12.18 -10.06
CA PRO A 13 4.42 12.08 -9.72
C PRO A 13 4.65 12.30 -8.23
N ILE A 14 5.42 11.41 -7.62
CA ILE A 14 5.82 11.52 -6.22
C ILE A 14 6.78 12.71 -6.07
N PRO A 15 6.51 13.63 -5.13
CA PRO A 15 7.38 14.76 -4.87
C PRO A 15 8.69 14.30 -4.24
N TYR A 16 9.71 15.15 -4.30
CA TYR A 16 10.91 14.94 -3.51
C TYR A 16 10.62 15.23 -2.04
N GLU A 17 10.82 14.24 -1.19
CA GLU A 17 10.80 14.38 0.27
C GLU A 17 12.15 13.99 0.86
N ARG A 18 12.81 14.97 1.49
CA ARG A 18 14.14 14.82 2.08
C ARG A 18 14.17 13.63 3.04
N GLY A 19 15.07 12.67 2.79
CA GLY A 19 15.28 11.49 3.66
C GLY A 19 14.24 10.38 3.55
N LYS A 20 13.20 10.57 2.73
CA LYS A 20 12.13 9.57 2.52
C LYS A 20 12.09 9.05 1.09
N THR A 21 12.33 9.92 0.13
CA THR A 21 12.33 9.55 -1.29
C THR A 21 13.73 9.51 -1.88
N PHE A 22 13.92 8.61 -2.85
CA PHE A 22 15.17 8.43 -3.57
C PHE A 22 14.92 8.55 -5.08
N LYS A 23 15.90 9.09 -5.80
CA LYS A 23 15.84 9.25 -7.26
C LYS A 23 16.04 7.91 -7.95
N GLY A 24 15.13 7.56 -8.86
CA GLY A 24 15.31 6.46 -9.80
C GLY A 24 16.12 6.89 -11.04
N ALA A 25 16.47 5.90 -11.88
CA ALA A 25 17.16 6.15 -13.16
C ALA A 25 16.33 6.98 -14.14
N ASP A 26 14.99 6.97 -14.01
CA ASP A 26 14.07 7.80 -14.79
C ASP A 26 13.88 9.20 -14.20
N ASN A 27 14.72 9.60 -13.25
CA ASN A 27 14.73 10.90 -12.59
C ASN A 27 13.46 11.21 -11.78
N LEU A 28 12.63 10.20 -11.48
CA LEU A 28 11.45 10.31 -10.61
C LEU A 28 11.80 9.93 -9.16
N ASN A 29 10.95 10.33 -8.21
CA ASN A 29 11.15 10.05 -6.79
C ASN A 29 10.37 8.80 -6.36
N TYR A 30 10.95 8.04 -5.44
CA TYR A 30 10.40 6.77 -4.97
C TYR A 30 10.47 6.65 -3.46
N PHE A 31 9.37 6.25 -2.83
CA PHE A 31 9.39 5.75 -1.46
C PHE A 31 9.88 4.30 -1.46
N ILE A 32 10.89 4.05 -0.62
CA ILE A 32 11.43 2.70 -0.40
C ILE A 32 10.82 2.05 0.85
N ARG A 33 10.36 2.84 1.82
CA ARG A 33 9.76 2.34 3.08
C ARG A 33 8.24 2.39 3.01
N VAL A 34 7.60 1.34 3.52
CA VAL A 34 6.12 1.23 3.58
C VAL A 34 5.53 2.34 4.45
N LYS A 35 6.13 2.62 5.60
CA LYS A 35 5.68 3.71 6.50
C LYS A 35 5.67 5.09 5.83
N ASP A 36 6.69 5.40 5.04
CA ASP A 36 6.82 6.69 4.37
C ASP A 36 5.76 6.81 3.25
N MET A 37 5.50 5.71 2.53
CA MET A 37 4.39 5.63 1.57
C MET A 37 3.02 5.79 2.25
N ALA A 38 2.79 5.16 3.40
CA ALA A 38 1.54 5.28 4.13
C ALA A 38 1.27 6.73 4.57
N SER A 39 2.28 7.42 5.12
CA SER A 39 2.15 8.84 5.46
C SER A 39 1.88 9.71 4.23
N TYR A 40 2.49 9.40 3.08
CA TYR A 40 2.22 10.12 1.83
C TYR A 40 0.80 9.89 1.32
N MET A 41 0.29 8.65 1.36
CA MET A 41 -1.06 8.32 0.93
C MET A 41 -2.10 9.09 1.75
N ASP A 42 -1.93 9.13 3.08
CA ASP A 42 -2.83 9.87 3.97
C ASP A 42 -2.76 11.39 3.71
N ALA A 43 -1.56 11.96 3.59
CA ALA A 43 -1.39 13.38 3.35
C ALA A 43 -1.90 13.83 1.97
N THR A 44 -1.84 12.97 0.95
CA THR A 44 -2.15 13.33 -0.44
C THR A 44 -3.59 12.97 -0.84
N TYR A 45 -4.08 11.80 -0.40
CA TYR A 45 -5.39 11.27 -0.78
C TYR A 45 -6.38 11.22 0.38
N GLY A 46 -5.97 11.63 1.58
CA GLY A 46 -6.78 11.58 2.79
C GLY A 46 -6.86 10.17 3.38
N GLN A 47 -7.80 10.00 4.32
CA GLN A 47 -8.06 8.72 4.95
C GLN A 47 -8.59 7.68 3.95
N PRO A 48 -8.32 6.38 4.17
CA PRO A 48 -8.86 5.32 3.33
C PRO A 48 -10.39 5.34 3.30
N ASN A 49 -10.96 5.02 2.15
CA ASN A 49 -12.42 4.99 1.97
C ASN A 49 -13.06 3.80 2.70
N ILE A 50 -12.35 2.67 2.77
CA ILE A 50 -12.83 1.44 3.40
C ILE A 50 -11.74 0.88 4.31
N ASN A 51 -12.15 0.50 5.52
CA ASN A 51 -11.34 -0.25 6.47
C ASN A 51 -12.01 -1.61 6.70
N GLY A 52 -11.25 -2.69 6.68
CA GLY A 52 -11.77 -4.04 6.80
C GLY A 52 -10.67 -5.04 7.15
N MET A 53 -11.03 -6.31 7.19
CA MET A 53 -10.10 -7.41 7.53
C MET A 53 -10.22 -8.60 6.59
N SER A 54 -11.24 -8.62 5.72
CA SER A 54 -11.53 -9.72 4.81
C SER A 54 -11.68 -9.22 3.37
N PRO A 55 -11.41 -10.06 2.35
CA PRO A 55 -11.57 -9.66 0.95
C PRO A 55 -12.98 -9.16 0.61
N SER A 56 -14.02 -9.73 1.25
CA SER A 56 -15.42 -9.35 1.03
C SER A 56 -15.73 -7.91 1.41
N ASP A 57 -15.00 -7.34 2.38
CA ASP A 57 -15.19 -5.96 2.82
C ASP A 57 -14.89 -4.95 1.69
N PHE A 58 -14.11 -5.36 0.69
CA PHE A 58 -13.62 -4.53 -0.40
C PHE A 58 -14.24 -4.92 -1.76
N SER A 59 -15.16 -5.88 -1.78
CA SER A 59 -15.72 -6.41 -3.03
C SER A 59 -16.45 -5.34 -3.84
N GLY A 60 -16.21 -5.33 -5.15
CA GLY A 60 -16.82 -4.38 -6.08
C GLY A 60 -16.15 -3.00 -6.16
N TYR A 61 -15.15 -2.72 -5.31
CA TYR A 61 -14.37 -1.49 -5.36
C TYR A 61 -13.00 -1.71 -6.00
N THR A 62 -12.42 -0.72 -6.67
CA THR A 62 -11.07 -0.80 -7.24
C THR A 62 -10.19 0.28 -6.64
N GLY A 63 -8.88 0.03 -6.52
CA GLY A 63 -7.94 1.06 -6.12
C GLY A 63 -6.64 0.54 -5.50
N ILE A 64 -6.11 1.28 -4.54
CA ILE A 64 -4.86 0.95 -3.83
C ILE A 64 -5.22 0.41 -2.45
N ILE A 65 -4.76 -0.79 -2.14
CA ILE A 65 -5.01 -1.47 -0.87
C ILE A 65 -3.71 -1.61 -0.07
N GLN A 66 -3.81 -1.34 1.23
CA GLN A 66 -2.75 -1.47 2.21
C GLN A 66 -3.09 -2.58 3.20
N PHE A 67 -2.13 -3.46 3.46
CA PHE A 67 -2.15 -4.40 4.58
C PHE A 67 -1.21 -3.87 5.65
N ASN A 68 -1.69 -3.67 6.87
CA ASN A 68 -0.86 -3.38 8.03
C ASN A 68 -0.52 -4.69 8.74
N VAL A 69 0.77 -4.90 8.98
CA VAL A 69 1.29 -6.15 9.52
C VAL A 69 2.22 -5.86 10.68
N SER A 70 2.02 -6.56 11.79
CA SER A 70 2.93 -6.60 12.93
C SER A 70 3.69 -7.92 12.94
N GLY A 71 4.97 -7.90 13.31
CA GLY A 71 5.83 -9.10 13.38
C GLY A 71 6.91 -9.17 12.29
N TRP A 72 6.78 -8.39 11.21
CA TRP A 72 7.86 -8.19 10.24
C TRP A 72 8.93 -7.24 10.78
N SER A 73 10.20 -7.54 10.51
CA SER A 73 11.35 -6.77 10.98
C SER A 73 11.78 -5.66 10.01
N ASP A 74 11.39 -5.77 8.74
CA ASP A 74 11.82 -4.90 7.64
C ASP A 74 10.68 -4.05 7.05
N ALA A 75 9.42 -4.37 7.37
CA ALA A 75 8.24 -3.67 6.89
C ALA A 75 7.13 -3.59 7.95
N THR A 76 6.29 -2.57 7.83
CA THR A 76 5.10 -2.39 8.68
C THR A 76 3.82 -2.92 8.01
N GLY A 77 3.96 -3.57 6.86
CA GLY A 77 2.83 -3.91 6.00
C GLY A 77 3.20 -3.97 4.51
N HIS A 78 2.18 -3.95 3.66
CA HIS A 78 2.31 -4.04 2.21
C HIS A 78 1.31 -3.13 1.49
N PHE A 79 1.70 -2.61 0.33
CA PHE A 79 0.81 -1.89 -0.57
C PHE A 79 0.72 -2.60 -1.91
N THR A 80 -0.49 -2.70 -2.44
CA THR A 80 -0.76 -3.26 -3.76
C THR A 80 -2.01 -2.65 -4.38
N LEU A 81 -2.36 -3.10 -5.59
CA LEU A 81 -3.62 -2.73 -6.23
C LEU A 81 -4.71 -3.75 -5.87
N TRP A 82 -5.94 -3.28 -5.77
CA TRP A 82 -7.14 -4.08 -5.58
C TRP A 82 -8.05 -3.93 -6.80
N ASN A 83 -8.46 -5.04 -7.38
CA ASN A 83 -9.17 -5.06 -8.67
C ASN A 83 -10.69 -5.25 -8.54
N GLY A 84 -11.28 -5.17 -7.34
CA GLY A 84 -12.69 -5.50 -7.10
C GLY A 84 -12.94 -6.87 -6.48
N SER A 85 -11.93 -7.76 -6.51
CA SER A 85 -12.08 -9.13 -6.02
C SER A 85 -10.83 -9.69 -5.34
N SER A 86 -9.64 -9.24 -5.73
CA SER A 86 -8.38 -9.75 -5.19
C SER A 86 -7.29 -8.66 -5.23
N PRO A 87 -6.26 -8.76 -4.37
CA PRO A 87 -5.05 -7.98 -4.54
C PRO A 87 -4.31 -8.46 -5.81
N VAL A 88 -3.78 -7.53 -6.59
CA VAL A 88 -3.08 -7.85 -7.85
C VAL A 88 -1.70 -8.46 -7.59
N TYR A 89 -1.04 -8.05 -6.50
CA TYR A 89 0.23 -8.60 -6.03
C TYR A 89 0.23 -8.66 -4.50
N GLY A 90 0.82 -9.70 -3.89
CA GLY A 90 0.98 -9.77 -2.43
C GLY A 90 -0.36 -9.84 -1.70
N ASN A 91 -0.88 -11.06 -1.52
CA ASN A 91 -2.06 -11.30 -0.72
C ASN A 91 -1.65 -11.61 0.72
N TYR A 92 -2.09 -10.80 1.67
CA TYR A 92 -1.73 -10.94 3.09
C TYR A 92 -2.96 -11.06 4.01
N PHE A 93 -4.14 -11.35 3.46
CA PHE A 93 -5.35 -11.55 4.28
C PHE A 93 -5.21 -12.70 5.29
N ASN A 94 -4.42 -13.72 4.97
CA ASN A 94 -4.20 -14.89 5.81
C ASN A 94 -2.79 -14.95 6.43
N VAL A 95 -2.03 -13.84 6.42
CA VAL A 95 -0.62 -13.84 6.87
C VAL A 95 -0.45 -14.39 8.29
N SER A 96 -1.42 -14.17 9.18
CA SER A 96 -1.39 -14.71 10.55
C SER A 96 -1.52 -16.22 10.66
N GLN A 97 -2.05 -16.88 9.63
CA GLN A 97 -2.12 -18.33 9.54
C GLN A 97 -0.87 -18.90 8.84
N GLU A 98 -0.26 -18.11 7.95
CA GLU A 98 0.88 -18.51 7.12
C GLU A 98 2.22 -18.30 7.83
N GLU A 99 2.33 -17.28 8.66
CA GLU A 99 3.57 -16.85 9.32
C GLU A 99 3.38 -16.78 10.85
N PRO A 100 3.89 -17.75 11.63
CA PRO A 100 3.79 -17.74 13.08
C PRO A 100 4.40 -16.48 13.71
N GLY A 101 3.66 -15.83 14.60
CA GLY A 101 4.10 -14.58 15.26
C GLY A 101 3.85 -13.31 14.45
N VAL A 102 3.29 -13.42 13.24
CA VAL A 102 2.91 -12.28 12.40
C VAL A 102 1.40 -12.05 12.50
N THR A 103 1.00 -10.79 12.68
CA THR A 103 -0.39 -10.40 12.85
C THR A 103 -0.81 -9.41 11.77
N LEU A 104 -1.90 -9.71 11.05
CA LEU A 104 -2.60 -8.70 10.26
C LEU A 104 -3.34 -7.76 11.21
N THR A 105 -2.99 -6.48 11.20
CA THR A 105 -3.54 -5.48 12.14
C THR A 105 -4.52 -4.51 11.49
N GLY A 106 -4.62 -4.52 10.15
CA GLY A 106 -5.61 -3.72 9.43
C GLY A 106 -5.48 -3.86 7.92
N VAL A 107 -6.59 -3.66 7.21
CA VAL A 107 -6.61 -3.54 5.75
C VAL A 107 -7.37 -2.28 5.36
N HIS A 108 -6.76 -1.48 4.49
CA HIS A 108 -7.24 -0.14 4.15
C HIS A 108 -7.26 0.05 2.64
N LEU A 109 -8.37 0.53 2.08
CA LEU A 109 -8.53 0.76 0.64
C LEU A 109 -8.80 2.23 0.35
N TRP A 110 -8.00 2.79 -0.56
CA TRP A 110 -8.31 4.03 -1.27
C TRP A 110 -8.90 3.66 -2.63
N ILE A 111 -10.09 4.17 -2.92
CA ILE A 111 -10.82 3.89 -4.15
C ILE A 111 -10.27 4.78 -5.27
N PHE A 112 -9.85 4.16 -6.37
CA PHE A 112 -9.46 4.85 -7.60
C PHE A 112 -10.26 4.26 -8.77
N LYS A 113 -10.72 5.14 -9.65
CA LYS A 113 -11.51 4.81 -10.85
C LYS A 113 -10.64 4.86 -12.09
#